data_AF-A0AAD5XV24-F1
#
_entry.id   AF-A0AAD5XV24-F1
#
_cell.length_a   1.000
_cell.length_b   1.000
_cell.length_c   1.000
_cell.angle_alpha   90.00
_cell.angle_beta   90.00
_cell.angle_gamma   90.00
#
_symmetry.space_group_name_H-M   'P 1'
#
loop_
_entity.id
_entity.type
_entity.pdbx_description
1 polymer ?
#
loop_
_entity_poly.entity_id
_entity_poly.type
_entity_poly.pdbx_seq_one_letter_code
_entity_poly.pdbx_strand_id
1 'polypeptide(L)'
;MVRNGLALAVLPKVQPYLDSTDLRIRRMGMVTAECFSEKLESKVVLNFEIEDDSETKLLRSLMNEPEPQSEPAEKLNFEMSSLTLPSDGKDEEVELSPSESLNAGGKDSDDESEDDLEPYDMPQSKKGSSAESSKPPLYIQQLLEGLRTQDDPDRIKVCLEAAVPLIDATPAPTLAEVSDALCSTLLFLDDTYDLPRFAELRGAALSALVVRRPLPSTRLLVTKFYERQVGFTQRLDVLQCIVKAAMELRTGEREDGVSGNAVKTITRSVPRPRTRANAFAPHAAEMLNLLIGGANRAEVAFAVFAGAHGRILLGKLIATAGVVLHCAGNTLECRRMSREYFDFVWTTRLLDGVPGSAGGASSALGGLRQPILFGLSVIFACLPSFVLQEEFGRMVRAGDSELTDIQSWLI
;
A
#
# COMPACT_ATOMS: atom_id res chain seq x y z
N MET A 1 -1.00 2.79 -42.91
CA MET A 1 0.40 2.40 -42.61
C MET A 1 0.52 1.65 -41.28
N VAL A 2 -0.04 2.16 -40.18
CA VAL A 2 0.04 1.53 -38.83
C VAL A 2 -0.52 0.10 -38.77
N ARG A 3 -1.66 -0.17 -39.42
CA ARG A 3 -2.30 -1.50 -39.45
C ARG A 3 -1.44 -2.59 -40.11
N ASN A 4 -0.75 -2.29 -41.20
CA ASN A 4 0.17 -3.25 -41.85
C ASN A 4 1.42 -3.51 -40.99
N GLY A 5 1.88 -2.53 -40.22
CA GLY A 5 2.96 -2.70 -39.24
C GLY A 5 2.55 -3.62 -38.09
N LEU A 6 1.30 -3.52 -37.62
CA LEU A 6 0.75 -4.42 -36.59
C LEU A 6 0.63 -5.85 -37.10
N ALA A 7 0.16 -6.06 -38.34
CA ALA A 7 0.13 -7.39 -38.94
C ALA A 7 1.54 -8.01 -39.03
N LEU A 8 2.55 -7.23 -39.44
CA LEU A 8 3.95 -7.67 -39.47
C LEU A 8 4.55 -7.93 -38.08
N ALA A 9 4.02 -7.32 -37.03
CA ALA A 9 4.46 -7.54 -35.64
C ALA A 9 3.76 -8.73 -34.96
N VAL A 10 2.52 -9.04 -35.37
CA VAL A 10 1.71 -10.13 -34.79
C VAL A 10 2.06 -11.48 -35.41
N LEU A 11 2.24 -11.56 -36.74
CA LEU A 11 2.49 -12.82 -37.44
C LEU A 11 3.71 -13.59 -36.91
N PRO A 12 4.89 -12.97 -36.66
CA PRO A 12 6.05 -13.67 -36.11
C PRO A 12 5.83 -14.19 -34.69
N LYS A 13 4.90 -13.59 -33.93
CA LYS A 13 4.59 -13.97 -32.55
C LYS A 13 3.60 -15.12 -32.46
N VAL A 14 2.77 -15.32 -33.48
CA VAL A 14 1.81 -16.43 -33.55
C VAL A 14 2.45 -17.69 -34.16
N GLN A 15 3.48 -17.54 -34.98
CA GLN A 15 4.22 -18.64 -35.62
C GLN A 15 4.64 -19.78 -34.66
N PRO A 16 5.22 -19.52 -33.46
CA PRO A 16 5.65 -20.58 -32.55
C PRO A 16 4.49 -21.40 -31.98
N TYR A 17 3.29 -20.82 -31.92
CA TYR A 17 2.08 -21.50 -31.47
C TYR A 17 1.54 -22.41 -32.57
N LEU A 18 1.61 -21.98 -33.84
CA LEU A 18 1.24 -22.80 -34.99
C LEU A 18 2.20 -24.00 -35.20
N ASP A 19 3.49 -23.80 -34.93
CA ASP A 19 4.52 -24.83 -35.05
C ASP A 19 4.59 -25.78 -33.83
N SER A 20 3.84 -25.49 -32.75
CA SER A 20 3.80 -26.31 -31.54
C SER A 20 3.29 -27.72 -31.84
N THR A 21 3.91 -28.76 -31.28
CA THR A 21 3.46 -30.17 -31.39
C THR A 21 2.20 -30.47 -30.59
N ASP A 22 1.86 -29.61 -29.64
CA ASP A 22 0.64 -29.73 -28.82
C ASP A 22 -0.57 -29.21 -29.60
N LEU A 23 -1.56 -30.09 -29.81
CA LEU A 23 -2.77 -29.78 -30.57
C LEU A 23 -3.59 -28.65 -29.95
N ARG A 24 -3.60 -28.50 -28.63
CA ARG A 24 -4.34 -27.45 -27.94
C ARG A 24 -3.68 -26.09 -28.11
N ILE A 25 -2.36 -26.02 -27.92
CA ILE A 25 -1.57 -24.79 -28.12
C ILE A 25 -1.64 -24.35 -29.58
N ARG A 26 -1.53 -25.30 -30.51
CA ARG A 26 -1.70 -25.05 -31.95
C ARG A 26 -3.08 -24.51 -32.28
N ARG A 27 -4.13 -25.12 -31.72
CA ARG A 27 -5.51 -24.67 -31.90
C ARG A 27 -5.73 -23.26 -31.36
N MET A 28 -5.19 -22.92 -30.18
CA MET A 28 -5.24 -21.56 -29.64
C MET A 28 -4.52 -20.56 -30.54
N GLY A 29 -3.35 -20.93 -31.07
CA GLY A 29 -2.61 -20.13 -32.05
C GLY A 29 -3.42 -19.86 -33.33
N MET A 30 -4.10 -20.88 -33.86
CA MET A 30 -4.93 -20.77 -35.05
C MET A 30 -6.16 -19.87 -34.81
N VAL A 31 -6.92 -20.06 -33.72
CA VAL A 31 -8.08 -19.22 -33.39
C VAL A 31 -7.67 -17.76 -33.20
N THR A 32 -6.55 -17.52 -32.52
CA THR A 32 -6.01 -16.17 -32.31
C THR A 32 -5.64 -15.53 -33.65
N ALA A 33 -4.96 -16.27 -34.54
CA ALA A 33 -4.60 -15.80 -35.88
C ALA A 33 -5.83 -15.42 -36.72
N GLU A 34 -6.89 -16.23 -36.71
CA GLU A 34 -8.16 -15.92 -37.41
C GLU A 34 -8.78 -14.63 -36.89
N CYS A 35 -8.94 -14.53 -35.56
CA CYS A 35 -9.60 -13.38 -34.93
C CYS A 35 -8.87 -12.06 -35.21
N PHE A 36 -7.53 -12.10 -35.21
CA PHE A 36 -6.73 -10.94 -35.59
C PHE A 36 -6.82 -10.67 -37.10
N SER A 37 -6.78 -11.69 -37.95
CA SER A 37 -6.88 -11.54 -39.41
C SER A 37 -8.19 -10.88 -39.83
N GLU A 38 -9.30 -11.23 -39.18
CA GLU A 38 -10.62 -10.64 -39.37
C GLU A 38 -10.66 -9.16 -38.95
N LYS A 39 -10.15 -8.82 -37.75
CA LYS A 39 -10.17 -7.43 -37.25
C LYS A 39 -9.13 -6.50 -37.89
N LEU A 40 -8.04 -7.03 -38.43
CA LEU A 40 -6.99 -6.24 -39.08
C LEU A 40 -7.28 -5.92 -40.56
N GLU A 41 -8.41 -6.39 -41.11
CA GLU A 41 -8.80 -6.20 -42.53
C GLU A 41 -7.65 -6.57 -43.49
N SER A 42 -6.97 -7.69 -43.21
CA SER A 42 -5.94 -8.22 -44.11
C SER A 42 -6.57 -8.54 -45.47
N LYS A 43 -5.84 -8.29 -46.58
CA LYS A 43 -6.29 -8.66 -47.94
C LYS A 43 -6.65 -10.15 -48.06
N VAL A 44 -6.10 -10.97 -47.19
CA VAL A 44 -6.42 -12.39 -47.03
C VAL A 44 -6.81 -12.61 -45.59
N VAL A 45 -8.08 -12.98 -45.38
CA VAL A 45 -8.59 -13.44 -44.09
C VAL A 45 -8.16 -14.89 -43.91
N LEU A 46 -7.43 -15.18 -42.84
CA LEU A 46 -7.04 -16.54 -42.47
C LEU A 46 -8.26 -17.27 -41.91
N ASN A 47 -8.57 -18.45 -42.45
CA ASN A 47 -9.59 -19.37 -41.93
C ASN A 47 -9.01 -20.78 -41.97
N PHE A 48 -8.89 -21.41 -40.81
CA PHE A 48 -8.36 -22.76 -40.61
C PHE A 48 -9.48 -23.80 -40.38
N GLU A 49 -10.76 -23.42 -40.52
CA GLU A 49 -11.91 -24.32 -40.42
C GLU A 49 -11.93 -25.13 -39.11
N ILE A 50 -11.63 -24.47 -37.99
CA ILE A 50 -11.50 -25.09 -36.67
C ILE A 50 -12.88 -25.40 -36.08
N GLU A 51 -13.07 -26.61 -35.54
CA GLU A 51 -14.28 -26.99 -34.82
C GLU A 51 -14.55 -26.10 -33.59
N ASP A 52 -15.83 -25.87 -33.29
CA ASP A 52 -16.25 -24.97 -32.21
C ASP A 52 -16.40 -25.69 -30.85
N ASP A 53 -15.31 -25.76 -30.09
CA ASP A 53 -15.29 -26.21 -28.69
C ASP A 53 -15.63 -25.07 -27.71
N SER A 54 -15.86 -25.40 -26.44
CA SER A 54 -16.11 -24.41 -25.38
C SER A 54 -15.00 -23.35 -25.27
N GLU A 55 -13.74 -23.75 -25.44
CA GLU A 55 -12.58 -22.86 -25.39
C GLU A 55 -12.45 -21.97 -26.64
N THR A 56 -12.74 -22.49 -27.84
CA THR A 56 -12.69 -21.69 -29.07
C THR A 56 -13.84 -20.68 -29.14
N LYS A 57 -15.03 -21.05 -28.65
CA LYS A 57 -16.18 -20.12 -28.50
C LYS A 57 -15.88 -18.99 -27.53
N LEU A 58 -15.23 -19.28 -26.40
CA LEU A 58 -14.81 -18.26 -25.43
C LEU A 58 -13.77 -17.31 -26.03
N LEU A 59 -12.75 -17.83 -26.73
CA LEU A 59 -11.74 -17.01 -27.37
C LEU A 59 -12.33 -16.10 -28.46
N ARG A 60 -13.28 -16.60 -29.25
CA ARG A 60 -14.02 -15.80 -30.23
C ARG A 60 -14.94 -14.78 -29.55
N SER A 61 -15.56 -15.11 -28.41
CA SER A 61 -16.41 -14.18 -27.66
C SER A 61 -15.62 -13.07 -26.97
N LEU A 62 -14.38 -13.32 -26.53
CA LEU A 62 -13.50 -12.27 -26.01
C LEU A 62 -13.16 -11.20 -27.06
N MET A 63 -13.27 -11.55 -28.34
CA MET A 63 -13.04 -10.64 -29.45
C MET A 63 -14.28 -9.83 -29.83
N ASN A 64 -15.49 -10.28 -29.45
CA ASN A 64 -16.75 -9.61 -29.77
C ASN A 64 -17.33 -8.94 -28.52
N GLU A 65 -17.82 -7.71 -28.66
CA GLU A 65 -18.31 -6.91 -27.52
C GLU A 65 -19.60 -7.55 -26.94
N PRO A 66 -19.71 -7.77 -25.61
CA PRO A 66 -20.83 -8.51 -25.03
C PRO A 66 -22.12 -7.66 -24.90
N GLU A 67 -23.27 -8.22 -25.27
CA GLU A 67 -24.59 -7.65 -24.98
C GLU A 67 -24.94 -7.76 -23.47
N PRO A 68 -25.60 -6.74 -22.88
CA PRO A 68 -25.76 -6.64 -21.43
C PRO A 68 -26.91 -7.50 -20.89
N GLN A 69 -26.61 -8.35 -19.90
CA GLN A 69 -27.61 -8.98 -19.00
C GLN A 69 -27.38 -8.49 -17.56
N SER A 70 -28.49 -8.15 -16.89
CA SER A 70 -28.56 -7.36 -15.67
C SER A 70 -28.77 -8.21 -14.41
N GLU A 71 -27.87 -8.10 -13.43
CA GLU A 71 -28.20 -8.35 -12.01
C GLU A 71 -27.57 -7.27 -11.11
N PRO A 72 -28.17 -6.92 -9.95
CA PRO A 72 -27.85 -5.70 -9.22
C PRO A 72 -26.74 -5.89 -8.17
N ALA A 73 -25.78 -4.97 -8.15
CA ALA A 73 -24.72 -4.89 -7.12
C ALA A 73 -25.05 -3.84 -6.06
N GLU A 74 -24.92 -4.22 -4.78
CA GLU A 74 -24.99 -3.32 -3.63
C GLU A 74 -23.80 -2.36 -3.58
N LYS A 75 -24.07 -1.11 -3.19
CA LYS A 75 -23.10 -0.01 -3.15
C LYS A 75 -22.31 -0.03 -1.84
N LEU A 76 -20.98 -0.12 -1.92
CA LEU A 76 -20.08 0.19 -0.82
C LEU A 76 -19.25 1.44 -1.18
N ASN A 77 -19.47 2.51 -0.43
CA ASN A 77 -18.72 3.77 -0.51
C ASN A 77 -17.44 3.63 0.35
N PHE A 78 -16.26 3.91 -0.21
CA PHE A 78 -15.04 4.09 0.59
C PHE A 78 -14.25 5.29 0.07
N GLU A 79 -14.01 6.27 0.96
CA GLU A 79 -13.36 7.54 0.64
C GLU A 79 -11.83 7.41 0.50
N MET A 80 -11.28 8.18 -0.44
CA MET A 80 -9.87 8.14 -0.87
C MET A 80 -8.97 9.15 -0.12
N SER A 81 -9.39 9.66 1.03
CA SER A 81 -8.82 10.89 1.60
C SER A 81 -7.55 10.75 2.47
N SER A 82 -7.00 9.54 2.66
CA SER A 82 -5.94 9.33 3.68
C SER A 82 -4.48 9.29 3.17
N LEU A 83 -4.17 9.68 1.92
CA LEU A 83 -2.78 9.66 1.39
C LEU A 83 -2.30 11.05 0.95
N THR A 84 -2.49 12.07 1.78
CA THR A 84 -1.96 13.41 1.55
C THR A 84 -0.46 13.46 1.86
N LEU A 85 0.32 14.04 0.94
CA LEU A 85 1.73 14.35 1.17
C LEU A 85 1.84 15.52 2.17
N PRO A 86 2.73 15.46 3.19
CA PRO A 86 3.03 16.64 3.98
C PRO A 86 3.65 17.72 3.09
N SER A 87 2.98 18.87 2.98
CA SER A 87 3.51 20.07 2.31
C SER A 87 4.30 20.88 3.32
N ASP A 88 5.55 21.20 2.98
CA ASP A 88 6.47 21.95 3.81
C ASP A 88 6.38 23.45 3.44
N GLY A 89 5.81 24.30 4.32
CA GLY A 89 6.08 25.75 4.34
C GLY A 89 4.91 26.76 4.39
N LYS A 90 4.78 27.38 5.58
CA LYS A 90 4.52 28.82 5.91
C LYS A 90 3.10 29.37 6.18
N ASP A 91 2.94 29.72 7.46
CA ASP A 91 2.40 30.94 8.12
C ASP A 91 0.97 31.46 7.80
N GLU A 92 0.08 31.43 8.80
CA GLU A 92 -0.41 32.60 9.58
C GLU A 92 -1.44 32.16 10.65
N GLU A 93 -1.12 32.40 11.93
CA GLU A 93 -1.71 33.41 12.84
C GLU A 93 -3.05 32.99 13.52
N VAL A 94 -2.97 32.72 14.82
CA VAL A 94 -4.14 32.61 15.71
C VAL A 94 -3.96 33.62 16.84
N GLU A 95 -4.82 34.63 16.86
CA GLU A 95 -4.97 35.57 17.96
C GLU A 95 -5.45 34.86 19.24
N LEU A 96 -4.76 35.11 20.35
CA LEU A 96 -5.19 34.73 21.69
C LEU A 96 -5.34 36.00 22.54
N SER A 97 -6.54 36.25 23.03
CA SER A 97 -6.81 37.23 24.09
C SER A 97 -6.81 36.55 25.47
N PRO A 98 -6.12 37.09 26.49
CA PRO A 98 -6.02 36.51 27.83
C PRO A 98 -6.91 37.20 28.87
N SER A 99 -7.32 36.46 29.92
CA SER A 99 -7.64 37.05 31.23
C SER A 99 -7.62 35.99 32.36
N GLU A 100 -6.56 36.05 33.16
CA GLU A 100 -6.45 36.07 34.65
C GLU A 100 -7.79 36.20 35.44
N SER A 101 -8.01 35.75 36.69
CA SER A 101 -7.14 35.45 37.84
C SER A 101 -7.99 34.92 39.05
N LEU A 102 -7.32 34.16 39.94
CA LEU A 102 -7.43 34.10 41.42
C LEU A 102 -8.77 33.81 42.14
N ASN A 103 -8.80 32.80 43.04
CA ASN A 103 -8.77 33.08 44.49
C ASN A 103 -8.44 31.84 45.35
N ALA A 104 -7.72 32.08 46.44
CA ALA A 104 -7.37 31.15 47.51
C ALA A 104 -8.21 31.44 48.77
N GLY A 105 -8.38 30.44 49.65
CA GLY A 105 -8.70 30.69 51.07
C GLY A 105 -9.63 29.71 51.79
N GLY A 106 -9.04 28.64 52.36
CA GLY A 106 -9.18 28.16 53.75
C GLY A 106 -10.53 27.73 54.36
N LYS A 107 -10.56 26.52 54.95
CA LYS A 107 -10.82 26.30 56.39
C LYS A 107 -10.58 24.86 56.86
N ASP A 108 -10.02 24.78 58.07
CA ASP A 108 -9.74 23.60 58.91
C ASP A 108 -10.99 22.80 59.31
N SER A 109 -10.83 21.50 59.57
CA SER A 109 -11.13 20.89 60.89
C SER A 109 -10.99 19.35 60.89
N ASP A 110 -10.21 18.89 61.87
CA ASP A 110 -10.34 17.70 62.72
C ASP A 110 -10.08 16.27 62.21
N ASP A 111 -9.02 15.72 62.83
CA ASP A 111 -8.54 14.35 62.93
C ASP A 111 -9.33 13.60 64.02
N GLU A 112 -10.06 12.55 63.64
CA GLU A 112 -10.43 11.47 64.56
C GLU A 112 -10.10 10.12 63.89
N SER A 113 -9.11 9.45 64.46
CA SER A 113 -8.61 8.14 64.08
C SER A 113 -9.53 7.04 64.63
N GLU A 114 -10.23 6.31 63.75
CA GLU A 114 -10.85 5.02 64.09
C GLU A 114 -10.11 3.87 63.40
N ASP A 115 -9.50 3.03 64.24
CA ASP A 115 -8.71 1.85 63.93
C ASP A 115 -9.65 0.70 63.51
N ASP A 116 -10.11 0.72 62.26
CA ASP A 116 -10.82 -0.39 61.65
C ASP A 116 -9.79 -1.49 61.27
N LEU A 117 -9.74 -2.54 62.09
CA LEU A 117 -8.95 -3.73 61.87
C LEU A 117 -9.32 -4.40 60.53
N GLU A 118 -8.53 -4.15 59.49
CA GLU A 118 -8.62 -4.89 58.24
C GLU A 118 -8.34 -6.39 58.51
N PRO A 119 -9.23 -7.31 58.07
CA PRO A 119 -9.01 -8.74 58.23
C PRO A 119 -7.68 -9.18 57.59
N TYR A 120 -6.84 -9.84 58.37
CA TYR A 120 -5.54 -10.35 57.93
C TYR A 120 -5.71 -11.42 56.85
N ASP A 121 -5.32 -11.13 55.61
CA ASP A 121 -5.33 -12.09 54.50
C ASP A 121 -4.25 -13.15 54.71
N MET A 122 -4.64 -14.34 55.18
CA MET A 122 -3.76 -15.51 55.18
C MET A 122 -3.34 -15.81 53.73
N PRO A 123 -2.04 -16.08 53.46
CA PRO A 123 -1.56 -16.43 52.13
C PRO A 123 -2.16 -17.79 51.73
N GLN A 124 -3.35 -17.74 51.14
CA GLN A 124 -3.88 -18.87 50.40
C GLN A 124 -2.90 -19.12 49.26
N SER A 125 -2.37 -20.34 49.23
CA SER A 125 -1.70 -20.90 48.07
C SER A 125 -2.63 -20.73 46.86
N LYS A 126 -2.45 -19.65 46.09
CA LYS A 126 -3.16 -19.36 44.85
C LYS A 126 -2.64 -20.29 43.77
N LYS A 127 -3.10 -21.55 43.78
CA LYS A 127 -3.31 -22.28 42.54
C LYS A 127 -4.55 -21.67 41.88
N GLY A 128 -4.34 -20.83 40.87
CA GLY A 128 -5.35 -20.49 39.86
C GLY A 128 -6.12 -19.17 40.01
N SER A 129 -5.44 -18.03 40.22
CA SER A 129 -6.08 -16.71 40.05
C SER A 129 -5.43 -15.91 38.92
N SER A 130 -6.25 -15.43 38.00
CA SER A 130 -6.02 -14.72 36.72
C SER A 130 -5.20 -13.40 36.76
N ALA A 131 -4.29 -13.22 37.73
CA ALA A 131 -3.49 -12.01 37.89
C ALA A 131 -2.06 -12.12 37.31
N GLU A 132 -1.63 -13.31 36.88
CA GLU A 132 -0.34 -13.50 36.21
C GLU A 132 -0.42 -13.46 34.68
N SER A 133 -1.62 -13.49 34.09
CA SER A 133 -1.80 -13.48 32.63
C SER A 133 -1.68 -12.09 31.98
N SER A 134 -1.57 -11.02 32.78
CA SER A 134 -1.59 -9.62 32.31
C SER A 134 -0.27 -8.86 32.46
N LYS A 135 0.83 -9.52 32.83
CA LYS A 135 2.15 -8.87 32.87
C LYS A 135 2.66 -8.60 31.44
N PRO A 136 3.25 -7.42 31.16
CA PRO A 136 3.78 -7.13 29.83
C PRO A 136 4.92 -8.08 29.46
N PRO A 137 4.99 -8.52 28.19
CA PRO A 137 6.09 -9.36 27.74
C PRO A 137 7.41 -8.61 27.89
N LEU A 138 8.46 -9.28 28.36
CA LEU A 138 9.79 -8.70 28.50
C LEU A 138 10.67 -8.97 27.28
N TYR A 139 10.38 -10.05 26.56
CA TYR A 139 11.16 -10.51 25.42
C TYR A 139 10.31 -10.60 24.16
N ILE A 140 10.93 -10.35 23.00
CA ILE A 140 10.26 -10.42 21.69
C ILE A 140 9.65 -11.80 21.40
N GLN A 141 10.24 -12.88 21.94
CA GLN A 141 9.70 -14.23 21.81
C GLN A 141 8.40 -14.43 22.61
N GLN A 142 8.35 -13.87 23.83
CA GLN A 142 7.13 -13.88 24.66
C GLN A 142 6.01 -13.05 24.01
N LEU A 143 6.38 -11.93 23.39
CA LEU A 143 5.45 -11.14 22.58
C LEU A 143 4.87 -11.98 21.44
N LEU A 144 5.71 -12.64 20.64
CA LEU A 144 5.26 -13.48 19.53
C LEU A 144 4.35 -14.63 20.01
N GLU A 145 4.73 -15.30 21.09
CA GLU A 145 3.92 -16.38 21.67
C GLU A 145 2.57 -15.84 22.16
N GLY A 146 2.57 -14.70 22.87
CA GLY A 146 1.35 -14.07 23.37
C GLY A 146 0.38 -13.67 22.27
N LEU A 147 0.88 -13.18 21.14
CA LEU A 147 0.04 -12.83 19.98
C LEU A 147 -0.47 -14.05 19.21
N ARG A 148 0.20 -15.21 19.30
CA ARG A 148 -0.22 -16.46 18.63
C ARG A 148 -1.26 -17.23 19.41
N THR A 149 -1.18 -17.22 20.73
CA THR A 149 -2.07 -17.98 21.59
C THR A 149 -3.53 -17.52 21.44
N GLN A 150 -3.79 -16.24 21.15
CA GLN A 150 -5.13 -15.67 20.87
C GLN A 150 -6.27 -16.05 21.86
N ASP A 151 -5.95 -16.62 23.02
CA ASP A 151 -6.93 -17.16 23.98
C ASP A 151 -7.45 -16.11 24.98
N ASP A 152 -6.68 -15.05 25.22
CA ASP A 152 -6.94 -14.06 26.27
C ASP A 152 -6.89 -12.63 25.70
N PRO A 153 -8.02 -11.88 25.70
CA PRO A 153 -8.10 -10.52 25.16
C PRO A 153 -7.16 -9.54 25.89
N ASP A 154 -7.03 -9.68 27.22
CA ASP A 154 -6.18 -8.79 28.01
C ASP A 154 -4.71 -9.02 27.67
N ARG A 155 -4.33 -10.28 27.44
CA ARG A 155 -2.98 -10.64 26.99
C ARG A 155 -2.67 -10.06 25.61
N ILE A 156 -3.60 -10.15 24.65
CA ILE A 156 -3.42 -9.58 23.30
C ILE A 156 -3.21 -8.07 23.39
N LYS A 157 -4.05 -7.38 24.16
CA LYS A 157 -3.95 -5.93 24.38
C LYS A 157 -2.59 -5.53 24.96
N VAL A 158 -2.19 -6.17 26.06
CA VAL A 158 -0.90 -5.91 26.73
C VAL A 158 0.27 -6.20 25.79
N CYS A 159 0.19 -7.26 24.98
CA CYS A 159 1.20 -7.57 23.97
C CYS A 159 1.28 -6.47 22.90
N LEU A 160 0.14 -6.00 22.37
CA LEU A 160 0.11 -4.95 21.35
C LEU A 160 0.63 -3.61 21.87
N GLU A 161 0.29 -3.23 23.10
CA GLU A 161 0.81 -2.01 23.75
C GLU A 161 2.34 -2.09 23.96
N ALA A 162 2.86 -3.27 24.30
CA ALA A 162 4.30 -3.48 24.48
C ALA A 162 5.07 -3.72 23.16
N ALA A 163 4.39 -3.93 22.03
CA ALA A 163 5.01 -4.42 20.80
C ALA A 163 6.04 -3.43 20.23
N VAL A 164 5.66 -2.17 20.02
CA VAL A 164 6.54 -1.13 19.47
C VAL A 164 7.81 -0.94 20.32
N PRO A 165 7.73 -0.65 21.64
CA PRO A 165 8.94 -0.42 22.44
C PRO A 165 9.83 -1.66 22.51
N LEU A 166 9.27 -2.87 22.51
CA LEU A 166 10.06 -4.10 22.48
C LEU A 166 10.78 -4.31 21.14
N ILE A 167 10.13 -4.02 20.01
CA ILE A 167 10.73 -4.10 18.68
C ILE A 167 11.92 -3.14 18.56
N ASP A 168 11.78 -1.93 19.08
CA ASP A 168 12.83 -0.91 19.06
C ASP A 168 14.00 -1.25 19.99
N ALA A 169 13.70 -1.78 21.18
CA ALA A 169 14.71 -2.18 22.16
C ALA A 169 15.48 -3.46 21.76
N THR A 170 14.89 -4.33 20.94
CA THR A 170 15.49 -5.62 20.57
C THR A 170 16.70 -5.44 19.64
N PRO A 171 17.86 -6.06 19.92
CA PRO A 171 19.02 -6.04 19.05
C PRO A 171 18.73 -6.61 17.65
N ALA A 172 19.36 -6.04 16.62
CA ALA A 172 19.19 -6.43 15.22
C ALA A 172 19.32 -7.94 14.90
N PRO A 173 20.29 -8.72 15.47
CA PRO A 173 20.41 -10.14 15.16
C PRO A 173 19.24 -10.95 15.72
N THR A 174 18.87 -10.72 16.99
CA THR A 174 17.73 -11.39 17.63
C THR A 174 16.42 -11.04 16.94
N LEU A 175 16.27 -9.78 16.52
CA LEU A 175 15.09 -9.36 15.76
C LEU A 175 15.01 -10.06 14.40
N ALA A 176 16.15 -10.36 13.74
CA ALA A 176 16.19 -11.03 12.45
C ALA A 176 15.61 -12.46 12.48
N GLU A 177 15.81 -13.17 13.59
CA GLU A 177 15.33 -14.55 13.76
C GLU A 177 13.81 -14.63 13.97
N VAL A 178 13.23 -13.56 14.54
CA VAL A 178 11.82 -13.52 14.95
C VAL A 178 10.98 -12.65 14.00
N SER A 179 11.60 -11.77 13.20
CA SER A 179 10.90 -10.76 12.38
C SER A 179 9.88 -11.36 11.44
N ASP A 180 10.20 -12.44 10.75
CA ASP A 180 9.33 -12.96 9.69
C ASP A 180 8.08 -13.61 10.29
N ALA A 181 8.27 -14.32 11.40
CA ALA A 181 7.19 -14.88 12.20
C ALA A 181 6.32 -13.79 12.81
N LEU A 182 6.92 -12.76 13.41
CA LEU A 182 6.19 -11.64 14.02
C LEU A 182 5.44 -10.81 12.98
N CYS A 183 6.06 -10.52 11.84
CA CYS A 183 5.43 -9.80 10.73
C CYS A 183 4.19 -10.55 10.22
N SER A 184 4.30 -11.87 10.04
CA SER A 184 3.19 -12.71 9.59
C SER A 184 2.10 -12.78 10.64
N THR A 185 2.44 -12.97 11.91
CA THR A 185 1.47 -13.00 13.01
C THR A 185 0.72 -11.68 13.13
N LEU A 186 1.41 -10.53 13.06
CA LEU A 186 0.76 -9.21 13.13
C LEU A 186 -0.10 -8.90 11.89
N LEU A 187 0.29 -9.36 10.70
CA LEU A 187 -0.49 -9.12 9.47
C LEU A 187 -1.83 -9.86 9.50
N PHE A 188 -1.85 -11.09 10.03
CA PHE A 188 -3.03 -11.95 10.09
C PHE A 188 -3.68 -11.98 11.48
N LEU A 189 -3.32 -11.04 12.37
CA LEU A 189 -3.98 -10.90 13.67
C LEU A 189 -5.34 -10.23 13.45
N ASP A 190 -6.41 -10.96 13.72
CA ASP A 190 -7.78 -10.47 13.62
C ASP A 190 -8.26 -9.93 14.97
N ASP A 191 -9.14 -8.94 14.92
CA ASP A 191 -9.73 -8.34 16.11
C ASP A 191 -11.00 -9.09 16.53
N THR A 192 -10.82 -10.26 17.12
CA THR A 192 -11.94 -11.13 17.54
C THR A 192 -12.69 -10.60 18.75
N TYR A 193 -12.09 -9.69 19.52
CA TYR A 193 -12.61 -9.19 20.80
C TYR A 193 -12.98 -7.70 20.78
N ASP A 194 -12.93 -7.03 19.62
CA ASP A 194 -13.19 -5.59 19.44
C ASP A 194 -12.35 -4.74 20.42
N LEU A 195 -11.03 -4.97 20.40
CA LEU A 195 -10.11 -4.33 21.33
C LEU A 195 -9.90 -2.84 20.95
N PRO A 196 -9.89 -1.93 21.93
CA PRO A 196 -9.71 -0.52 21.66
C PRO A 196 -8.34 -0.25 21.03
N ARG A 197 -8.32 0.55 19.95
CA ARG A 197 -7.10 0.92 19.20
C ARG A 197 -6.32 -0.28 18.63
N PHE A 198 -6.96 -1.45 18.49
CA PHE A 198 -6.30 -2.65 17.98
C PHE A 198 -5.63 -2.41 16.62
N ALA A 199 -6.37 -1.86 15.65
CA ALA A 199 -5.85 -1.61 14.31
C ALA A 199 -4.68 -0.60 14.32
N GLU A 200 -4.74 0.42 15.18
CA GLU A 200 -3.67 1.40 15.36
C GLU A 200 -2.40 0.76 15.93
N LEU A 201 -2.53 0.01 17.03
CA LEU A 201 -1.40 -0.63 17.71
C LEU A 201 -0.77 -1.72 16.84
N ARG A 202 -1.57 -2.57 16.21
CA ARG A 202 -1.12 -3.60 15.26
C ARG A 202 -0.40 -2.98 14.07
N GLY A 203 -0.99 -1.93 13.47
CA GLY A 203 -0.39 -1.19 12.36
C GLY A 203 0.92 -0.50 12.75
N ALA A 204 1.00 0.08 13.95
CA ALA A 204 2.22 0.68 14.49
C ALA A 204 3.31 -0.36 14.77
N ALA A 205 2.96 -1.53 15.30
CA ALA A 205 3.90 -2.63 15.51
C ALA A 205 4.47 -3.14 14.17
N LEU A 206 3.62 -3.31 13.15
CA LEU A 206 4.04 -3.65 11.80
C LEU A 206 4.97 -2.58 11.21
N SER A 207 4.62 -1.29 11.33
CA SER A 207 5.46 -0.21 10.80
C SER A 207 6.81 -0.13 11.52
N ALA A 208 6.84 -0.30 12.85
CA ALA A 208 8.09 -0.37 13.64
C ALA A 208 9.00 -1.48 13.12
N LEU A 209 8.44 -2.65 12.85
CA LEU A 209 9.22 -3.78 12.34
C LEU A 209 9.83 -3.47 10.97
N VAL A 210 9.07 -2.82 10.08
CA VAL A 210 9.59 -2.37 8.77
C VAL A 210 10.64 -1.28 8.93
N VAL A 211 10.48 -0.32 9.84
CA VAL A 211 11.50 0.72 10.09
C VAL A 211 12.81 0.11 10.60
N ARG A 212 12.73 -0.89 11.48
CA ARG A 212 13.91 -1.61 12.01
C ARG A 212 14.57 -2.51 10.97
N ARG A 213 13.79 -3.11 10.06
CA ARG A 213 14.29 -3.99 8.99
C ARG A 213 13.59 -3.69 7.64
N PRO A 214 13.95 -2.59 6.94
CA PRO A 214 13.19 -2.10 5.79
C PRO A 214 13.05 -3.10 4.66
N LEU A 215 14.16 -3.66 4.17
CA LEU A 215 14.14 -4.56 3.02
C LEU A 215 13.57 -5.95 3.34
N PRO A 216 14.01 -6.68 4.39
CA PRO A 216 13.47 -8.01 4.66
C PRO A 216 11.97 -8.00 4.95
N SER A 217 11.51 -7.07 5.81
CA SER A 217 10.10 -6.98 6.17
C SER A 217 9.23 -6.51 5.01
N THR A 218 9.69 -5.52 4.23
CA THR A 218 8.96 -5.08 3.02
C THR A 218 8.87 -6.19 1.99
N ARG A 219 9.95 -6.94 1.76
CA ARG A 219 9.96 -8.09 0.83
C ARG A 219 8.94 -9.14 1.25
N LEU A 220 8.86 -9.49 2.54
CA LEU A 220 7.88 -10.42 3.05
C LEU A 220 6.45 -9.89 2.84
N LEU A 221 6.18 -8.64 3.26
CA LEU A 221 4.87 -8.02 3.14
C LEU A 221 4.41 -7.93 1.68
N VAL A 222 5.29 -7.52 0.76
CA VAL A 222 4.99 -7.44 -0.67
C VAL A 222 4.77 -8.84 -1.26
N THR A 223 5.53 -9.85 -0.81
CA THR A 223 5.28 -11.24 -1.22
C THR A 223 3.87 -11.67 -0.81
N LYS A 224 3.48 -11.42 0.45
CA LYS A 224 2.12 -11.68 0.95
C LYS A 224 1.06 -10.88 0.19
N PHE A 225 1.32 -9.62 -0.12
CA PHE A 225 0.43 -8.76 -0.89
C PHE A 225 0.09 -9.36 -2.26
N TYR A 226 1.00 -10.09 -2.89
CA TYR A 226 0.78 -10.73 -4.19
C TYR A 226 0.30 -12.18 -4.11
N GLU A 227 0.26 -12.79 -2.92
CA GLU A 227 -0.30 -14.13 -2.73
C GLU A 227 -1.83 -14.10 -2.91
N ARG A 228 -2.41 -15.21 -3.39
CA ARG A 228 -3.85 -15.32 -3.66
C ARG A 228 -4.71 -15.35 -2.40
N GLN A 229 -4.15 -15.80 -1.27
CA GLN A 229 -4.90 -16.09 -0.04
C GLN A 229 -5.09 -14.87 0.87
N VAL A 230 -4.50 -13.72 0.54
CA VAL A 230 -4.58 -12.51 1.35
C VAL A 230 -5.81 -11.69 0.97
N GLY A 231 -6.61 -11.32 1.99
CA GLY A 231 -7.83 -10.54 1.84
C GLY A 231 -7.57 -9.08 1.46
N PHE A 232 -8.60 -8.38 1.00
CA PHE A 232 -8.51 -6.98 0.55
C PHE A 232 -7.98 -6.04 1.66
N THR A 233 -8.53 -6.13 2.88
CA THR A 233 -8.13 -5.30 4.03
C THR A 233 -6.65 -5.48 4.37
N GLN A 234 -6.19 -6.73 4.47
CA GLN A 234 -4.78 -7.05 4.75
C GLN A 234 -3.84 -6.50 3.67
N ARG A 235 -4.25 -6.49 2.39
CA ARG A 235 -3.46 -5.87 1.33
C ARG A 235 -3.38 -4.35 1.46
N LEU A 236 -4.45 -3.70 1.89
CA LEU A 236 -4.42 -2.27 2.21
C LEU A 236 -3.51 -1.98 3.40
N ASP A 237 -3.56 -2.81 4.44
CA ASP A 237 -2.70 -2.70 5.61
C ASP A 237 -1.22 -2.82 5.23
N VAL A 238 -0.86 -3.75 4.35
CA VAL A 238 0.50 -3.88 3.80
C VAL A 238 0.95 -2.57 3.17
N LEU A 239 0.13 -2.01 2.27
CA LEU A 239 0.46 -0.76 1.58
C LEU A 239 0.60 0.41 2.57
N GLN A 240 -0.33 0.54 3.52
CA GLN A 240 -0.29 1.60 4.53
C GLN A 240 0.92 1.48 5.46
N CYS A 241 1.28 0.26 5.86
CA CYS A 241 2.47 -0.02 6.66
C CYS A 241 3.75 0.45 5.95
N ILE A 242 3.89 0.12 4.66
CA ILE A 242 5.04 0.52 3.84
C ILE A 242 5.12 2.05 3.72
N VAL A 243 3.99 2.73 3.51
CA VAL A 243 3.92 4.21 3.47
C VAL A 243 4.41 4.81 4.80
N LYS A 244 3.83 4.37 5.93
CA LYS A 244 4.19 4.89 7.26
C LYS A 244 5.68 4.68 7.56
N ALA A 245 6.20 3.49 7.28
CA ALA A 245 7.60 3.18 7.51
C ALA A 245 8.55 3.99 6.60
N ALA A 246 8.21 4.18 5.33
CA ALA A 246 9.00 5.00 4.41
C ALA A 246 9.08 6.47 4.86
N MET A 247 7.95 7.01 5.31
CA MET A 247 7.88 8.38 5.84
C MET A 247 8.67 8.52 7.14
N GLU A 248 8.52 7.59 8.08
CA GLU A 248 9.27 7.57 9.35
C GLU A 248 10.78 7.46 9.11
N LEU A 249 11.23 6.64 8.15
CA LEU A 249 12.64 6.54 7.76
C LEU A 249 13.19 7.83 7.11
N ARG A 250 12.31 8.61 6.47
CA ARG A 250 12.68 9.88 5.84
C ARG A 250 12.78 11.01 6.85
N THR A 251 11.77 11.18 7.70
CA THR A 251 11.68 12.29 8.68
C THR A 251 12.42 11.97 9.98
N GLY A 252 12.50 10.69 10.34
CA GLY A 252 12.93 10.24 11.65
C GLY A 252 11.94 10.63 12.75
N GLU A 253 10.68 10.86 12.39
CA GLU A 253 9.57 11.18 13.29
C GLU A 253 8.53 10.07 13.22
N ARG A 254 8.10 9.61 14.38
CA ARG A 254 7.01 8.66 14.55
C ARG A 254 5.79 9.42 15.03
N GLU A 255 4.64 9.18 14.41
CA GLU A 255 3.36 9.77 14.83
C GLU A 255 2.91 9.12 16.15
N ASP A 256 3.48 9.55 17.27
CA ASP A 256 3.06 9.10 18.59
C ASP A 256 1.75 9.83 18.97
N GLY A 257 0.63 9.14 18.79
CA GLY A 257 -0.64 9.51 19.41
C GLY A 257 -0.49 9.46 20.93
N VAL A 258 -0.50 10.64 21.56
CA VAL A 258 -0.28 10.94 22.99
C VAL A 258 1.21 11.07 23.38
N SER A 259 1.74 12.30 23.25
CA SER A 259 2.89 12.73 24.04
C SER A 259 2.39 13.64 25.16
N GLY A 260 2.50 13.13 26.39
CA GLY A 260 2.31 13.91 27.61
C GLY A 260 3.24 15.11 27.66
N ASN A 261 2.82 16.10 28.47
CA ASN A 261 3.53 17.34 28.74
C ASN A 261 5.00 17.11 29.16
N ALA A 262 5.90 17.02 28.20
CA ALA A 262 7.31 17.27 28.42
C ALA A 262 7.50 18.79 28.50
N VAL A 263 7.62 19.30 29.73
CA VAL A 263 7.98 20.69 30.01
C VAL A 263 9.26 21.04 29.26
N LYS A 264 9.13 21.78 28.15
CA LYS A 264 10.26 22.35 27.41
C LYS A 264 10.71 23.60 28.15
N THR A 265 11.84 23.50 28.87
CA THR A 265 12.60 24.64 29.36
C THR A 265 12.87 25.59 28.20
N ILE A 266 12.26 26.79 28.26
CA ILE A 266 12.39 27.84 27.26
C ILE A 266 13.82 28.39 27.34
N THR A 267 14.71 27.82 26.53
CA THR A 267 15.94 28.51 26.12
C THR A 267 15.72 28.99 24.69
N ARG A 268 15.72 30.31 24.52
CA ARG A 268 15.48 31.01 23.25
C ARG A 268 16.69 30.82 22.33
N SER A 269 16.89 29.59 21.84
CA SER A 269 17.86 29.28 20.79
C SER A 269 17.09 28.96 19.52
N VAL A 270 17.36 29.72 18.46
CA VAL A 270 16.83 29.46 17.11
C VAL A 270 17.32 28.06 16.71
N PRO A 271 16.44 27.06 16.52
CA PRO A 271 16.89 25.73 16.15
C PRO A 271 17.48 25.81 14.75
N ARG A 272 18.80 25.60 14.63
CA ARG A 272 19.43 25.35 13.32
C ARG A 272 18.73 24.12 12.70
N PRO A 273 18.35 24.17 11.42
CA PRO A 273 17.76 23.00 10.75
C PRO A 273 18.76 21.86 10.85
N ARG A 274 18.38 20.81 11.60
CA ARG A 274 19.18 19.58 11.66
C ARG A 274 18.97 18.89 10.33
N THR A 275 19.92 18.99 9.41
CA THR A 275 19.96 18.14 8.21
C THR A 275 20.18 16.70 8.65
N ARG A 276 19.11 15.98 8.96
CA ARG A 276 19.13 14.54 9.15
C ARG A 276 19.29 13.90 7.77
N ALA A 277 20.26 13.00 7.66
CA ALA A 277 20.42 12.20 6.46
C ALA A 277 19.19 11.31 6.30
N ASN A 278 18.67 11.20 5.08
CA ASN A 278 17.51 10.38 4.76
C ASN A 278 17.86 8.90 4.95
N ALA A 279 17.38 8.26 6.03
CA ALA A 279 17.66 6.84 6.30
C ALA A 279 16.91 5.90 5.34
N PHE A 280 15.92 6.41 4.62
CA PHE A 280 15.21 5.69 3.57
C PHE A 280 16.05 5.52 2.29
N ALA A 281 16.97 6.45 2.02
CA ALA A 281 17.73 6.52 0.77
C ALA A 281 18.36 5.19 0.28
N PRO A 282 19.06 4.39 1.11
CA PRO A 282 19.68 3.15 0.65
C PRO A 282 18.68 2.05 0.30
N HIS A 283 17.43 2.13 0.79
CA HIS A 283 16.41 1.09 0.60
C HIS A 283 15.40 1.45 -0.51
N ALA A 284 15.34 2.72 -0.89
CA ALA A 284 14.30 3.30 -1.74
C ALA A 284 14.12 2.58 -3.09
N ALA A 285 15.21 2.37 -3.83
CA ALA A 285 15.16 1.77 -5.16
C ALA A 285 14.69 0.31 -5.12
N GLU A 286 15.16 -0.47 -4.16
CA GLU A 286 14.74 -1.87 -4.02
C GLU A 286 13.29 -1.96 -3.53
N MET A 287 12.85 -1.12 -2.59
CA MET A 287 11.46 -1.10 -2.13
C MET A 287 10.48 -0.74 -3.24
N LEU A 288 10.80 0.26 -4.07
CA LEU A 288 9.99 0.60 -5.24
C LEU A 288 9.91 -0.57 -6.23
N ASN A 289 11.04 -1.22 -6.49
CA ASN A 289 11.11 -2.37 -7.39
C ASN A 289 10.33 -3.58 -6.88
N LEU A 290 10.31 -3.82 -5.56
CA LEU A 290 9.47 -4.85 -4.96
C LEU A 290 7.98 -4.55 -5.19
N LEU A 291 7.55 -3.31 -4.93
CA LEU A 291 6.16 -2.88 -5.10
C LEU A 291 5.69 -2.95 -6.56
N ILE A 292 6.49 -2.50 -7.51
CA ILE A 292 6.08 -2.45 -8.92
C ILE A 292 6.31 -3.79 -9.62
N GLY A 293 7.40 -4.48 -9.28
CA GLY A 293 7.83 -5.70 -9.97
C GLY A 293 6.83 -6.85 -9.90
N GLY A 294 6.07 -6.97 -8.81
CA GLY A 294 5.00 -7.96 -8.70
C GLY A 294 3.80 -7.64 -9.60
N ALA A 295 3.46 -6.37 -9.77
CA ALA A 295 2.37 -5.93 -10.65
C ALA A 295 2.72 -6.08 -12.14
N ASN A 296 4.01 -6.08 -12.51
CA ASN A 296 4.43 -6.30 -13.90
C ASN A 296 4.27 -7.76 -14.36
N ARG A 297 4.03 -8.70 -13.44
CA ARG A 297 3.78 -10.12 -13.79
C ARG A 297 2.31 -10.30 -14.10
N ALA A 298 1.96 -10.46 -15.37
CA ALA A 298 0.57 -10.51 -15.84
C ALA A 298 -0.32 -11.51 -15.08
N GLU A 299 0.19 -12.71 -14.78
CA GLU A 299 -0.54 -13.74 -14.03
C GLU A 299 -0.92 -13.28 -12.62
N VAL A 300 0.03 -12.64 -11.93
CA VAL A 300 -0.15 -12.10 -10.58
C VAL A 300 -1.05 -10.87 -10.61
N ALA A 301 -0.83 -9.99 -11.58
CA ALA A 301 -1.62 -8.77 -11.75
C ALA A 301 -3.09 -9.09 -11.99
N PHE A 302 -3.40 -10.07 -12.84
CA PHE A 302 -4.77 -10.49 -13.05
C PHE A 302 -5.39 -11.10 -11.79
N ALA A 303 -4.66 -11.98 -11.09
CA ALA A 303 -5.18 -12.61 -9.87
C ALA A 303 -5.48 -11.62 -8.73
N VAL A 304 -4.75 -10.51 -8.67
CA VAL A 304 -4.82 -9.53 -7.58
C VAL A 304 -5.68 -8.31 -7.93
N PHE A 305 -5.59 -7.82 -9.16
CA PHE A 305 -6.20 -6.55 -9.57
C PHE A 305 -7.43 -6.71 -10.47
N ALA A 306 -7.89 -7.93 -10.75
CA ALA A 306 -9.16 -8.14 -11.43
C ALA A 306 -10.37 -7.65 -10.60
N GLY A 307 -11.39 -7.14 -11.30
CA GLY A 307 -12.64 -6.68 -10.70
C GLY A 307 -12.58 -5.28 -10.07
N ALA A 308 -13.69 -4.84 -9.46
CA ALA A 308 -13.83 -3.49 -8.89
C ALA A 308 -12.87 -3.24 -7.71
N HIS A 309 -12.79 -4.19 -6.77
CA HIS A 309 -11.86 -4.12 -5.64
C HIS A 309 -10.40 -4.11 -6.09
N GLY A 310 -10.08 -4.86 -7.15
CA GLY A 310 -8.75 -4.90 -7.75
C GLY A 310 -8.30 -3.54 -8.32
N ARG A 311 -9.21 -2.76 -8.91
CA ARG A 311 -8.91 -1.40 -9.39
C ARG A 311 -8.60 -0.44 -8.23
N ILE A 312 -9.36 -0.50 -7.14
CA ILE A 312 -9.09 0.29 -5.94
C ILE A 312 -7.71 -0.06 -5.39
N LEU A 313 -7.41 -1.36 -5.31
CA LEU A 313 -6.13 -1.84 -4.81
C LEU A 313 -4.96 -1.39 -5.69
N LEU A 314 -5.11 -1.45 -7.02
CA LEU A 314 -4.12 -0.94 -7.97
C LEU A 314 -3.91 0.57 -7.80
N GLY A 315 -4.99 1.34 -7.62
CA GLY A 315 -4.89 2.76 -7.32
C GLY A 315 -4.11 3.03 -6.02
N LYS A 316 -4.35 2.25 -4.97
CA LYS A 316 -3.60 2.34 -3.72
C LYS A 316 -2.13 1.92 -3.86
N LEU A 317 -1.84 0.92 -4.70
CA LEU A 317 -0.47 0.52 -5.02
C LEU A 317 0.27 1.65 -5.75
N ILE A 318 -0.35 2.26 -6.77
CA ILE A 318 0.19 3.41 -7.50
C ILE A 318 0.52 4.54 -6.53
N ALA A 319 -0.41 4.90 -5.65
CA ALA A 319 -0.19 5.95 -4.66
C ALA A 319 0.94 5.60 -3.69
N THR A 320 1.00 4.34 -3.21
CA THR A 320 2.06 3.87 -2.30
C THR A 320 3.45 3.93 -2.93
N ALA A 321 3.58 3.46 -4.17
CA ALA A 321 4.83 3.56 -4.94
C ALA A 321 5.22 5.03 -5.19
N GLY A 322 4.23 5.92 -5.41
CA GLY A 322 4.45 7.36 -5.48
C GLY A 322 5.01 7.93 -4.17
N VAL A 323 4.43 7.60 -3.01
CA VAL A 323 4.96 8.06 -1.72
C VAL A 323 6.38 7.54 -1.47
N VAL A 324 6.68 6.28 -1.83
CA VAL A 324 8.03 5.71 -1.78
C VAL A 324 9.00 6.51 -2.66
N LEU A 325 8.61 6.86 -3.89
CA LEU A 325 9.41 7.71 -4.77
C LEU A 325 9.62 9.11 -4.17
N HIS A 326 8.58 9.71 -3.59
CA HIS A 326 8.66 11.01 -2.93
C HIS A 326 9.63 10.99 -1.75
N CYS A 327 9.62 9.91 -0.95
CA CYS A 327 10.60 9.71 0.12
C CYS A 327 12.03 9.57 -0.40
N ALA A 328 12.21 9.22 -1.67
CA ALA A 328 13.49 9.07 -2.34
C ALA A 328 13.95 10.33 -3.11
N GLY A 329 13.21 11.45 -3.09
CA GLY A 329 13.38 12.60 -3.98
C GLY A 329 14.78 13.24 -4.04
N ASN A 330 15.63 13.02 -3.02
CA ASN A 330 17.01 13.53 -2.96
C ASN A 330 18.09 12.43 -3.08
N THR A 331 17.74 11.27 -3.63
CA THR A 331 18.67 10.15 -3.83
C THR A 331 19.27 10.16 -5.24
N LEU A 332 20.47 9.60 -5.40
CA LEU A 332 21.14 9.47 -6.70
C LEU A 332 20.31 8.63 -7.70
N GLU A 333 19.51 7.70 -7.19
CA GLU A 333 18.66 6.81 -7.98
C GLU A 333 17.31 7.44 -8.37
N CYS A 334 16.97 8.62 -7.87
CA CYS A 334 15.65 9.25 -8.06
C CYS A 334 15.26 9.37 -9.54
N ARG A 335 16.23 9.70 -10.43
CA ARG A 335 16.00 9.77 -11.88
C ARG A 335 15.57 8.41 -12.46
N ARG A 336 16.31 7.33 -12.15
CA ARG A 336 15.99 5.98 -12.62
C ARG A 336 14.66 5.49 -12.05
N MET A 337 14.45 5.67 -10.76
CA MET A 337 13.21 5.30 -10.07
C MET A 337 11.99 6.01 -10.66
N SER A 338 12.12 7.31 -10.97
CA SER A 338 11.04 8.10 -11.58
C SER A 338 10.66 7.57 -12.96
N ARG A 339 11.64 7.10 -13.75
CA ARG A 339 11.39 6.47 -15.05
C ARG A 339 10.66 5.14 -14.92
N GLU A 340 11.16 4.26 -14.05
CA GLU A 340 10.54 2.95 -13.77
C GLU A 340 9.10 3.13 -13.26
N TYR A 341 8.88 4.08 -12.35
CA TYR A 341 7.54 4.42 -11.85
C TYR A 341 6.64 5.03 -12.91
N PHE A 342 7.16 5.92 -13.76
CA PHE A 342 6.40 6.48 -14.88
C PHE A 342 5.92 5.39 -15.83
N ASP A 343 6.80 4.50 -16.28
CA ASP A 343 6.43 3.43 -17.22
C ASP A 343 5.34 2.52 -16.62
N PHE A 344 5.41 2.23 -15.31
CA PHE A 344 4.36 1.53 -14.59
C PHE A 344 3.04 2.31 -14.56
N VAL A 345 3.04 3.55 -14.07
CA VAL A 345 1.83 4.39 -13.98
C VAL A 345 1.20 4.59 -15.36
N TRP A 346 2.02 4.83 -16.37
CA TRP A 346 1.58 5.05 -17.75
C TRP A 346 0.90 3.83 -18.33
N THR A 347 1.45 2.63 -18.14
CA THR A 347 0.83 1.39 -18.63
C THR A 347 -0.49 1.07 -17.92
N THR A 348 -0.64 1.42 -16.64
CA THR A 348 -1.90 1.21 -15.91
C THR A 348 -3.07 2.05 -16.43
N ARG A 349 -2.80 3.14 -17.17
CA ARG A 349 -3.84 3.95 -17.84
C ARG A 349 -4.68 3.12 -18.80
N LEU A 350 -4.08 2.13 -19.48
CA LEU A 350 -4.79 1.25 -20.41
C LEU A 350 -5.90 0.44 -19.72
N LEU A 351 -5.83 0.30 -18.39
CA LEU A 351 -6.82 -0.40 -17.57
C LEU A 351 -7.99 0.51 -17.14
N ASP A 352 -7.86 1.84 -17.26
CA ASP A 352 -8.90 2.81 -16.92
C ASP A 352 -10.00 2.90 -18.02
N GLY A 353 -9.68 2.50 -19.24
CA GLY A 353 -10.48 2.77 -20.44
C GLY A 353 -11.33 1.63 -21.00
N VAL A 354 -11.50 0.50 -20.31
CA VAL A 354 -12.36 -0.60 -20.81
C VAL A 354 -13.85 -0.21 -20.71
N PRO A 355 -14.55 0.08 -21.82
CA PRO A 355 -15.98 0.35 -21.81
C PRO A 355 -16.71 -0.96 -21.53
N GLY A 356 -17.57 -0.98 -20.51
CA GLY A 356 -18.24 -2.19 -20.03
C GLY A 356 -18.46 -2.21 -18.52
N SER A 357 -17.79 -1.32 -17.78
CA SER A 357 -18.14 -1.02 -16.39
C SER A 357 -19.34 -0.07 -16.37
N ALA A 358 -20.54 -0.63 -16.25
CA ALA A 358 -21.80 0.10 -16.11
C ALA A 358 -21.67 1.29 -15.14
N GLY A 359 -21.83 2.49 -15.68
CA GLY A 359 -21.86 3.75 -14.96
C GLY A 359 -22.11 4.84 -15.99
N GLY A 360 -23.36 5.27 -16.12
CA GLY A 360 -23.74 6.40 -16.97
C GLY A 360 -22.89 7.63 -16.67
N ALA A 361 -22.92 8.57 -17.62
CA ALA A 361 -22.07 9.74 -17.77
C ALA A 361 -21.96 10.72 -16.56
N SER A 362 -22.36 10.35 -15.34
CA SER A 362 -22.11 11.16 -14.14
C SER A 362 -21.86 10.39 -12.83
N SER A 363 -21.52 9.08 -12.80
CA SER A 363 -21.36 8.36 -11.51
C SER A 363 -20.09 7.53 -11.27
N ALA A 364 -19.05 7.58 -12.10
CA ALA A 364 -17.80 6.88 -11.79
C ALA A 364 -16.61 7.56 -12.46
N LEU A 365 -16.04 8.56 -11.79
CA LEU A 365 -14.65 8.97 -12.08
C LEU A 365 -13.80 7.69 -12.03
N GLY A 366 -13.13 7.35 -13.14
CA GLY A 366 -12.29 6.16 -13.25
C GLY A 366 -11.35 6.06 -12.04
N GLY A 367 -11.46 4.96 -11.28
CA GLY A 367 -10.79 4.82 -9.98
C GLY A 367 -9.25 4.89 -10.05
N LEU A 368 -8.68 4.80 -11.25
CA LEU A 368 -7.24 4.91 -11.49
C LEU A 368 -6.81 6.32 -11.89
N ARG A 369 -7.71 7.18 -12.36
CA ARG A 369 -7.35 8.54 -12.82
C ARG A 369 -6.66 9.35 -11.73
N GLN A 370 -7.29 9.45 -10.57
CA GLN A 370 -6.76 10.20 -9.43
C GLN A 370 -5.39 9.67 -8.96
N PRO A 371 -5.20 8.35 -8.73
CA PRO A 371 -3.88 7.79 -8.43
C PRO A 371 -2.81 8.05 -9.49
N ILE A 372 -3.15 7.94 -10.78
CA ILE A 372 -2.21 8.20 -11.88
C ILE A 372 -1.78 9.67 -11.87
N LEU A 373 -2.72 10.61 -11.72
CA LEU A 373 -2.42 12.03 -11.63
C LEU A 373 -1.57 12.37 -10.41
N PHE A 374 -1.87 11.75 -9.27
CA PHE A 374 -1.02 11.85 -8.09
C PHE A 374 0.40 11.35 -8.40
N GLY A 375 0.55 10.18 -9.03
CA GLY A 375 1.86 9.64 -9.40
C GLY A 375 2.65 10.55 -10.34
N LEU A 376 2.01 11.12 -11.35
CA LEU A 376 2.63 12.11 -12.25
C LEU A 376 3.04 13.38 -11.50
N SER A 377 2.21 13.87 -10.57
CA SER A 377 2.54 15.03 -9.75
C SER A 377 3.77 14.78 -8.86
N VAL A 378 3.92 13.57 -8.33
CA VAL A 378 5.10 13.17 -7.55
C VAL A 378 6.36 13.17 -8.40
N ILE A 379 6.30 12.65 -9.63
CA ILE A 379 7.46 12.67 -10.56
C ILE A 379 7.90 14.11 -10.81
N PHE A 380 6.95 15.01 -11.06
CA PHE A 380 7.25 16.43 -11.26
C PHE A 380 7.80 17.12 -10.02
N ALA A 381 7.39 16.71 -8.83
CA ALA A 381 7.92 17.24 -7.58
C ALA A 381 9.34 16.72 -7.26
N CYS A 382 9.68 15.50 -7.69
CA CYS A 382 10.98 14.89 -7.39
C CYS A 382 12.08 15.25 -8.40
N LEU A 383 11.72 15.52 -9.66
CA LEU A 383 12.70 15.79 -10.71
C LEU A 383 12.78 17.28 -11.05
N PRO A 384 13.98 17.85 -11.19
CA PRO A 384 14.14 19.22 -11.66
C PRO A 384 13.76 19.35 -13.14
N SER A 385 13.31 20.54 -13.55
CA SER A 385 12.72 20.78 -14.87
C SER A 385 13.61 20.38 -16.05
N PHE A 386 14.94 20.44 -15.92
CA PHE A 386 15.86 20.03 -16.98
C PHE A 386 15.90 18.51 -17.18
N VAL A 387 15.83 17.72 -16.10
CA VAL A 387 15.76 16.25 -16.19
C VAL A 387 14.42 15.82 -16.77
N LEU A 388 13.34 16.51 -16.39
CA LEU A 388 12.03 16.27 -16.98
C LEU A 388 12.04 16.48 -18.49
N GLN A 389 12.69 17.54 -18.98
CA GLN A 389 12.83 17.80 -20.41
C GLN A 389 13.73 16.77 -21.11
N GLU A 390 14.76 16.25 -20.44
CA GLU A 390 15.66 15.24 -21.00
C GLU A 390 14.96 13.87 -21.14
N GLU A 391 14.27 13.44 -20.07
CA GLU A 391 13.62 12.13 -19.98
C GLU A 391 12.26 12.07 -20.68
N PHE A 392 11.45 13.12 -20.53
CA PHE A 392 10.07 13.17 -21.01
C PHE A 392 9.87 14.19 -22.14
N GLY A 393 10.80 15.12 -22.36
CA GLY A 393 10.66 16.13 -23.41
C GLY A 393 10.72 15.58 -24.84
N ARG A 394 11.22 14.34 -25.05
CA ARG A 394 11.07 13.67 -26.35
C ARG A 394 9.63 13.25 -26.63
N MET A 395 8.87 12.81 -25.63
CA MET A 395 7.43 12.57 -25.77
C MET A 395 6.71 13.87 -26.16
N VAL A 396 7.11 15.02 -25.58
CA VAL A 396 6.56 16.35 -25.89
C VAL A 396 6.94 16.85 -27.29
N ARG A 397 8.17 16.60 -27.75
CA ARG A 397 8.67 17.09 -29.04
C ARG A 397 8.33 16.18 -30.22
N ALA A 398 8.07 14.90 -30.00
CA ALA A 398 7.77 13.94 -31.06
C ALA A 398 6.38 14.12 -31.68
N GLY A 399 5.50 14.96 -31.11
CA GLY A 399 4.10 14.99 -31.53
C GLY A 399 3.44 13.63 -31.37
N ASP A 400 3.92 12.81 -30.43
CA ASP A 400 3.33 11.52 -30.11
C ASP A 400 1.92 11.77 -29.58
N SER A 401 0.95 11.08 -30.19
CA SER A 401 -0.46 11.13 -29.83
C SER A 401 -0.69 10.94 -28.32
N GLU A 402 0.24 10.31 -27.63
CA GLU A 402 0.24 10.07 -26.20
C GLU A 402 0.03 11.32 -25.34
N LEU A 403 0.62 12.48 -25.67
CA LEU A 403 0.47 13.72 -24.88
C LEU A 403 -0.81 14.50 -25.19
N THR A 404 -1.27 14.46 -26.44
CA THR A 404 -2.63 14.88 -26.78
C THR A 404 -3.66 13.97 -26.12
N ASP A 405 -3.33 12.69 -25.96
CA ASP A 405 -4.13 11.73 -25.20
C ASP A 405 -4.09 12.01 -23.70
N ILE A 406 -2.99 12.56 -23.15
CA ILE A 406 -2.94 13.07 -21.76
C ILE A 406 -3.94 14.21 -21.61
N GLN A 407 -3.87 15.22 -22.47
CA GLN A 407 -4.77 16.37 -22.41
C GLN A 407 -6.23 15.97 -22.61
N SER A 408 -6.54 15.06 -23.53
CA SER A 408 -7.92 14.58 -23.75
C SER A 408 -8.44 13.62 -22.68
N TRP A 409 -7.55 13.04 -21.86
CA TRP A 409 -7.92 12.17 -20.73
C TRP A 409 -7.98 12.91 -19.38
N LEU A 410 -7.26 14.03 -19.26
CA LEU A 410 -7.29 14.93 -18.10
C LEU A 410 -8.46 15.93 -18.12
N ILE A 411 -8.91 16.33 -19.31
CA ILE A 411 -10.10 17.17 -19.54
C ILE A 411 -11.31 16.26 -19.68
#